data_AF-A0A2U2CJV4-F1
#
_entry.id   AF-A0A2U2CJV4-F1
#
_cell.length_a   1.000
_cell.length_b   1.000
_cell.length_c   1.000
_cell.angle_alpha   90.00
_cell.angle_beta   90.00
_cell.angle_gamma   90.00
#
_symmetry.space_group_name_H-M   'P 1'
#
loop_
_entity.id
_entity.type
_entity.pdbx_description
1 polymer ?
#
loop_
_entity_poly.entity_id
_entity_poly.type
_entity_poly.pdbx_seq_one_letter_code
_entity_poly.pdbx_strand_id
1 'polypeptide(L)'
;MTASAYAGTLERACRASDRTEVDPALCRCIQHVADGMLSPPEQRRAARFFADPHLSQELRQSDRPGDERFWERYKTFGAAAAARCVRQV
;
A
#
# COMPACT_ATOMS: atom_id res chain seq x y z
N MET A 1 1.37 -19.49 14.94
CA MET A 1 1.08 -18.13 14.42
C MET A 1 2.19 -17.77 13.43
N THR A 2 1.99 -18.07 12.15
CA THR A 2 2.98 -17.82 11.10
C THR A 2 2.82 -16.41 10.55
N ALA A 3 3.56 -15.46 11.13
CA ALA A 3 3.88 -14.18 10.49
C ALA A 3 4.84 -14.45 9.30
N SER A 4 4.33 -15.09 8.26
CA SER A 4 5.11 -15.49 7.09
C SER A 4 5.12 -14.35 6.07
N ALA A 5 6.25 -13.64 6.00
CA ALA A 5 6.88 -13.19 4.75
C ALA A 5 6.05 -12.42 3.69
N TYR A 6 5.02 -11.66 4.07
CA TYR A 6 4.60 -10.49 3.27
C TYR A 6 5.42 -9.24 3.56
N ALA A 7 6.27 -9.31 4.59
CA ALA A 7 7.26 -8.33 5.00
C ALA A 7 8.02 -7.82 3.77
N GLY A 8 7.51 -6.72 3.23
CA GLY A 8 8.11 -5.95 2.17
C GLY A 8 7.45 -6.02 0.80
N THR A 9 6.24 -6.56 0.64
CA THR A 9 5.52 -6.44 -0.65
C THR A 9 5.28 -4.98 -1.03
N LEU A 10 4.75 -4.19 -0.10
CA LEU A 10 4.61 -2.75 -0.28
C LEU A 10 5.96 -2.04 -0.12
N GLU A 11 6.84 -2.50 0.77
CA GLU A 11 8.17 -1.89 0.94
C GLU A 11 8.99 -1.93 -0.36
N ARG A 12 9.02 -3.09 -1.04
CA ARG A 12 9.72 -3.27 -2.32
C ARG A 12 9.07 -2.44 -3.40
N ALA A 13 7.74 -2.43 -3.49
CA ALA A 13 7.03 -1.64 -4.48
C ALA A 13 7.25 -0.12 -4.27
N CYS A 14 7.22 0.33 -3.02
CA CYS A 14 7.53 1.69 -2.60
C CYS A 14 8.95 2.11 -3.01
N ARG A 15 9.95 1.24 -2.78
CA ARG A 15 11.35 1.50 -3.20
C ARG A 15 11.56 1.44 -4.70
N ALA A 16 10.77 0.62 -5.41
CA ALA A 16 10.85 0.46 -6.86
C ALA A 16 10.09 1.55 -7.61
N SER A 17 9.24 2.33 -6.95
CA SER A 17 8.62 3.49 -7.58
C SER A 17 9.69 4.49 -8.02
N ASP A 18 9.55 5.05 -9.23
CA ASP A 18 10.43 6.03 -9.89
C ASP A 18 10.60 7.38 -9.15
N ARG A 19 10.25 7.44 -7.87
CA ARG A 19 10.45 8.61 -7.01
C ARG A 19 11.94 8.62 -6.64
N THR A 20 12.71 9.57 -7.16
CA THR A 20 14.19 9.58 -7.07
C THR A 20 14.77 9.71 -5.64
N GLU A 21 13.98 9.73 -4.57
CA GLU A 21 14.45 9.83 -3.18
C GLU A 21 13.49 9.14 -2.19
N VAL A 22 13.22 7.84 -2.40
CA VAL A 22 12.38 7.10 -1.44
C VAL A 22 13.19 6.74 -0.19
N ASP A 23 12.81 7.31 0.95
CA ASP A 23 13.37 6.95 2.26
C ASP A 23 13.07 5.46 2.61
N PRO A 24 14.09 4.62 2.81
CA PRO A 24 13.90 3.23 3.20
C PRO A 24 13.11 3.04 4.50
N ALA A 25 13.19 3.99 5.44
CA ALA A 25 12.43 3.99 6.69
C ALA A 25 10.94 4.27 6.46
N LEU A 26 10.62 5.19 5.53
CA LEU A 26 9.25 5.46 5.10
C LEU A 26 8.60 4.20 4.54
N CYS A 27 9.26 3.49 3.61
CA CYS A 27 8.71 2.27 3.04
C CYS A 27 8.51 1.15 4.06
N ARG A 28 9.41 1.01 5.05
CA ARG A 28 9.23 0.05 6.15
C ARG A 28 8.02 0.41 7.02
N CYS A 29 7.83 1.69 7.33
CA CYS A 29 6.66 2.15 8.06
C CYS A 29 5.36 1.84 7.29
N ILE A 30 5.33 2.14 5.99
CA ILE A 30 4.17 1.84 5.13
C ILE A 30 3.85 0.34 5.14
N GLN A 31 4.86 -0.52 5.02
CA GLN A 31 4.68 -1.97 5.11
C GLN A 31 4.09 -2.41 6.46
N HIS A 32 4.63 -1.89 7.57
CA HIS A 32 4.13 -2.22 8.91
C HIS A 32 2.67 -1.79 9.11
N VAL A 33 2.28 -0.61 8.61
CA VAL A 33 0.88 -0.17 8.65
C VAL A 33 0.00 -1.07 7.78
N ALA A 34 0.49 -1.49 6.60
CA ALA A 34 -0.24 -2.41 5.73
C ALA A 34 -0.43 -3.80 6.35
N ASP A 35 0.55 -4.32 7.08
CA ASP A 35 0.45 -5.62 7.77
C ASP A 35 -0.65 -5.65 8.82
N GLY A 36 -0.97 -4.50 9.44
CA GLY A 36 -2.06 -4.36 10.40
C GLY A 36 -3.43 -4.07 9.79
N MET A 37 -3.52 -3.72 8.51
CA MET A 37 -4.76 -3.16 7.90
C MET A 37 -5.21 -3.87 6.63
N LEU A 38 -4.29 -4.47 5.88
CA LEU A 38 -4.54 -5.11 4.61
C LEU A 38 -4.18 -6.59 4.69
N SER A 39 -5.08 -7.43 4.19
CA SER A 39 -4.81 -8.85 4.01
C SER A 39 -3.73 -9.06 2.93
N PRO A 40 -3.06 -10.22 2.93
CA PRO A 40 -2.05 -10.51 1.92
C PRO A 40 -2.44 -10.32 0.43
N PRO A 41 -3.64 -10.72 -0.02
CA PRO A 41 -4.07 -10.42 -1.39
C PRO A 41 -4.29 -8.92 -1.63
N GLU A 42 -4.78 -8.19 -0.63
CA GLU A 42 -4.96 -6.73 -0.72
C GLU A 42 -3.62 -6.01 -0.77
N GLN A 43 -2.62 -6.47 -0.01
CA GLN A 43 -1.26 -5.93 -0.09
C GLN A 43 -0.64 -6.11 -1.47
N ARG A 44 -0.80 -7.29 -2.10
CA ARG A 44 -0.34 -7.52 -3.48
C ARG A 44 -1.04 -6.60 -4.47
N ARG A 45 -2.35 -6.38 -4.30
CA ARG A 45 -3.13 -5.48 -5.15
C ARG A 45 -2.66 -4.03 -4.98
N ALA A 46 -2.49 -3.58 -3.74
CA ALA A 46 -1.97 -2.24 -3.42
C ALA A 46 -0.55 -2.01 -3.97
N ALA A 47 0.34 -3.00 -3.86
CA ALA A 47 1.70 -2.93 -4.41
C ALA A 47 1.71 -2.71 -5.93
N ARG A 48 0.72 -3.24 -6.66
CA ARG A 48 0.61 -3.00 -8.11
C ARG A 48 0.33 -1.53 -8.44
N PHE A 49 -0.32 -0.77 -7.55
CA PHE A 49 -0.58 0.66 -7.79
C PHE A 49 0.68 1.52 -7.77
N PHE A 50 1.71 1.08 -7.04
CA PHE A 50 3.01 1.73 -7.03
C PHE A 50 3.79 1.52 -8.33
N ALA A 51 3.53 0.40 -9.03
CA ALA A 51 4.13 0.10 -10.34
C ALA A 51 3.29 0.64 -11.50
N ASP A 52 1.97 0.60 -11.37
CA ASP A 52 1.02 1.06 -12.38
C ASP A 52 -0.07 1.93 -11.72
N PRO A 53 0.09 3.26 -11.74
CA PRO A 53 -0.92 4.18 -11.24
C PRO A 53 -2.27 4.09 -11.97
N HIS A 54 -2.32 3.56 -13.21
CA HIS A 54 -3.55 3.44 -13.99
C HIS A 54 -4.55 2.48 -13.33
N LEU A 55 -4.07 1.40 -12.73
CA LEU A 55 -4.90 0.44 -12.00
C LEU A 55 -5.69 1.09 -10.85
N SER A 56 -5.15 2.16 -10.25
CA SER A 56 -5.84 2.91 -9.20
C SER A 56 -6.96 3.79 -9.75
N GLN A 57 -6.86 4.23 -11.01
CA GLN A 57 -7.91 4.97 -11.70
C GLN A 57 -9.04 4.04 -12.13
N GLU A 58 -8.70 2.88 -12.71
CA GLU A 58 -9.68 1.86 -13.05
C GLU A 58 -10.47 1.39 -11.81
N LEU A 59 -9.78 1.17 -10.68
CA LEU A 59 -10.44 0.79 -9.44
C LEU A 59 -11.44 1.86 -8.97
N ARG A 60 -11.10 3.14 -9.08
CA ARG A 60 -12.00 4.25 -8.70
C ARG A 60 -13.25 4.32 -9.58
N GLN A 61 -13.18 3.83 -10.82
CA GLN A 61 -14.28 3.85 -11.78
C GLN A 61 -15.06 2.53 -11.83
N SER A 62 -14.65 1.52 -11.05
CA SER A 62 -15.27 0.21 -11.05
C SER A 62 -16.52 0.19 -10.16
N ASP A 63 -17.65 -0.26 -10.71
CA ASP A 63 -18.91 -0.48 -9.96
C ASP A 63 -18.97 -1.86 -9.28
N ARG A 64 -17.84 -2.59 -9.21
CA ARG A 64 -17.81 -3.92 -8.60
C ARG A 64 -17.79 -3.80 -7.07
N PRO A 65 -18.69 -4.47 -6.33
CA PRO A 65 -18.73 -4.38 -4.87
C PRO A 65 -17.42 -4.80 -4.16
N GLY A 66 -16.66 -5.72 -4.75
CA GLY A 66 -15.35 -6.13 -4.23
C GLY A 66 -14.26 -5.06 -4.41
N ASP A 67 -14.38 -4.23 -5.44
CA ASP A 67 -13.45 -3.14 -5.73
C ASP A 67 -13.73 -1.95 -4.82
N GLU A 68 -15.00 -1.63 -4.58
CA GLU A 68 -15.42 -0.60 -3.62
C GLU A 68 -14.92 -0.92 -2.21
N ARG A 69 -15.14 -2.15 -1.72
CA ARG A 69 -14.66 -2.59 -0.39
C ARG A 69 -13.16 -2.50 -0.25
N PHE A 70 -12.43 -2.93 -1.28
CA PHE A 70 -10.98 -2.80 -1.30
C PHE A 70 -10.55 -1.33 -1.31
N TRP A 71 -11.23 -0.49 -2.10
CA TRP A 71 -10.95 0.93 -2.19
C TRP A 71 -11.15 1.66 -0.86
N GLU A 72 -12.21 1.36 -0.13
CA GLU A 72 -12.44 1.87 1.22
C GLU A 72 -11.30 1.52 2.17
N ARG A 73 -10.92 0.24 2.23
CA ARG A 73 -9.78 -0.23 3.03
C ARG A 73 -8.48 0.44 2.63
N TYR A 74 -8.24 0.57 1.32
CA TYR A 74 -7.05 1.22 0.79
C TYR A 74 -6.98 2.69 1.18
N LYS A 75 -8.10 3.44 1.15
CA LYS A 75 -8.17 4.83 1.64
C LYS A 75 -7.84 4.91 3.13
N THR A 76 -8.42 4.04 3.96
CA THR A 76 -8.14 4.02 5.41
C THR A 76 -6.68 3.72 5.69
N PHE A 77 -6.11 2.74 4.97
CA PHE A 77 -4.68 2.44 5.01
C PHE A 77 -3.83 3.65 4.62
N GLY A 78 -4.14 4.31 3.50
CA GLY A 78 -3.40 5.49 3.02
C GLY A 78 -3.43 6.64 4.02
N ALA A 79 -4.57 6.90 4.66
CA ALA A 79 -4.70 7.91 5.71
C ALA A 79 -3.88 7.54 6.95
N ALA A 80 -3.91 6.28 7.39
CA ALA A 80 -3.12 5.81 8.52
C ALA A 80 -1.61 5.86 8.23
N ALA A 81 -1.19 5.51 7.02
CA ALA A 81 0.19 5.61 6.57
C ALA A 81 0.63 7.07 6.53
N ALA A 82 -0.19 7.99 5.99
CA ALA A 82 0.14 9.41 5.97
C ALA A 82 0.26 10.02 7.38
N ALA A 83 -0.57 9.58 8.34
CA ALA A 83 -0.52 10.06 9.72
C ALA A 83 0.66 9.49 10.52
N ARG A 84 1.05 8.23 10.27
CA ARG A 84 2.07 7.51 11.05
C ARG A 84 3.46 7.57 10.44
N CYS A 85 3.52 7.59 9.11
CA CYS A 85 4.75 7.54 8.32
C CYS A 85 5.05 8.93 7.74
N VAL A 86 4.94 9.96 8.57
CA VAL A 86 5.44 11.29 8.22
C VAL A 86 6.96 11.22 8.20
N ARG A 87 7.56 11.68 7.09
CA ARG A 87 9.01 11.91 7.00
C ARG A 87 9.35 12.88 8.12
N GLN A 88 10.07 12.41 9.15
CA GLN A 88 10.64 13.33 10.12
C GLN A 88 11.58 14.25 9.34
N VAL A 89 11.23 15.53 9.32
CA VAL A 89 12.06 16.60 8.77
C VAL A 89 13.24 16.79 9.71
#